data_AF-A0A822DJG6-F1
#
_entry.id   AF-A0A822DJG6-F1
#
_cell.length_a   1.000
_cell.length_b   1.000
_cell.length_c   1.000
_cell.angle_alpha   90.00
_cell.angle_beta   90.00
_cell.angle_gamma   90.00
#
_symmetry.space_group_name_H-M   'P 1'
#
loop_
_entity.id
_entity.type
_entity.pdbx_description
1 polymer ?
#
loop_
_entity_poly.entity_id
_entity_poly.type
_entity_poly.pdbx_seq_one_letter_code
_entity_poly.pdbx_strand_id
1 'polypeptide(L)' 'MDTYAQDSVELLQESGMQFKKHEEEGMNSHLFAELLTTSGVVFRAYPSETYHVYIE' A
#
# COMPACT_ATOMS: atom_id res chain seq x y z
N MET A 1 21.24 -6.77 -6.42
CA MET A 1 20.14 -5.81 -6.61
C MET A 1 19.18 -6.11 -5.48
N ASP A 2 19.16 -5.28 -4.46
CA ASP A 2 18.37 -5.53 -3.26
C ASP A 2 16.95 -5.06 -3.55
N THR A 3 16.04 -6.02 -3.74
CA THR A 3 14.65 -5.73 -4.12
C THR A 3 13.87 -5.07 -2.98
N TYR A 4 14.36 -5.18 -1.73
CA TYR A 4 13.80 -4.56 -0.53
C TYR A 4 14.90 -4.19 0.46
N ALA A 5 14.75 -3.09 1.20
CA ALA A 5 15.65 -2.80 2.32
C ALA A 5 15.34 -3.74 3.49
N GLN A 6 16.35 -4.45 4.00
CA GLN A 6 16.21 -5.43 5.08
C GLN A 6 15.57 -4.82 6.33
N ASP A 7 15.99 -3.62 6.73
CA ASP A 7 15.44 -2.88 7.87
C ASP A 7 13.93 -2.65 7.72
N SER A 8 13.44 -2.40 6.50
CA SER A 8 12.01 -2.22 6.25
C SER A 8 11.24 -3.55 6.36
N VAL A 9 11.84 -4.67 5.99
CA VAL A 9 11.22 -6.00 6.14
C VAL A 9 11.03 -6.33 7.61
N GLU A 10 12.05 -6.09 8.43
CA GLU A 10 12.01 -6.34 9.87
C GLU A 10 10.95 -5.49 10.57
N LEU A 11 10.91 -4.18 10.27
CA LEU A 11 9.87 -3.28 10.79
C LEU A 11 8.46 -3.73 10.43
N LEU A 12 8.25 -4.17 9.18
CA LEU A 12 6.95 -4.65 8.75
C LEU A 12 6.57 -5.95 9.48
N GLN A 13 7.50 -6.87 9.70
CA GLN A 13 7.25 -8.08 10.50
C GLN A 13 6.87 -7.73 11.94
N GLU A 14 7.59 -6.81 12.58
CA GLU A 14 7.30 -6.34 13.94
C GLU A 14 5.93 -5.62 14.04
N SER A 15 5.51 -4.92 12.98
CA SER A 15 4.17 -4.31 12.91
C SER A 15 3.03 -5.33 12.74
N GLY A 16 3.36 -6.62 12.55
CA GLY A 16 2.42 -7.72 12.38
C GLY A 16 2.11 -8.08 10.92
N MET A 17 2.92 -7.63 9.95
CA MET A 17 2.74 -7.98 8.54
C MET A 17 2.97 -9.47 8.29
N GLN A 18 1.95 -10.14 7.76
CA GLN A 18 1.99 -11.56 7.41
C GLN A 18 2.39 -11.74 5.94
N PHE A 19 3.70 -11.75 5.65
CA PHE A 19 4.23 -11.81 4.27
C PHE A 19 3.72 -13.01 3.46
N LYS A 20 3.76 -14.22 4.04
CA LYS A 20 3.26 -15.43 3.37
C LYS A 20 1.79 -15.32 2.96
N LYS A 21 0.96 -14.74 3.83
CA LYS A 21 -0.46 -14.50 3.52
C LYS A 21 -0.63 -13.48 2.40
N HIS A 22 0.18 -12.43 2.37
CA HIS A 22 0.15 -11.45 1.27
C HIS A 22 0.65 -12.04 -0.05
N GLU A 23 1.56 -13.01 -0.02
CA GLU A 23 2.00 -13.73 -1.21
C GLU A 23 0.90 -14.66 -1.76
N GLU A 24 0.20 -15.37 -0.88
CA GLU A 24 -0.83 -16.36 -1.26
C GLU A 24 -2.20 -15.72 -1.55
N GLU A 25 -2.59 -14.72 -0.77
CA GLU A 25 -3.94 -14.11 -0.76
C GLU A 25 -3.93 -12.61 -1.06
N GLY A 26 -2.76 -12.05 -1.42
CA GLY A 26 -2.63 -10.62 -1.71
C GLY A 26 -3.53 -10.17 -2.84
N MET A 27 -4.04 -8.94 -2.72
CA MET A 27 -4.84 -8.34 -3.77
C MET A 27 -3.96 -7.91 -4.94
N ASN A 28 -4.40 -8.20 -6.17
CA ASN A 28 -3.74 -7.68 -7.37
C ASN A 28 -3.86 -6.15 -7.42
N SER A 29 -2.73 -5.46 -7.52
CA SER A 29 -2.67 -3.99 -7.48
C SER A 29 -3.42 -3.31 -8.63
N HIS A 30 -3.40 -3.90 -9.83
CA HIS A 30 -4.13 -3.36 -10.98
C HIS A 30 -5.64 -3.51 -10.82
N LEU A 31 -6.10 -4.68 -10.34
CA LEU A 31 -7.51 -4.91 -10.06
C LEU A 31 -8.00 -3.96 -8.95
N PHE A 32 -7.20 -3.80 -7.88
CA PHE A 32 -7.51 -2.83 -6.83
C PHE A 32 -7.63 -1.41 -7.39
N ALA A 33 -6.71 -0.98 -8.25
CA ALA A 33 -6.75 0.34 -8.87
C ALA A 33 -8.02 0.54 -9.73
N GLU A 34 -8.40 -0.46 -10.54
CA GLU A 34 -9.62 -0.41 -11.34
C GLU A 34 -10.88 -0.28 -10.46
N LEU A 35 -10.98 -1.11 -9.41
CA LEU A 35 -12.09 -1.05 -8.46
C LEU A 35 -12.11 0.29 -7.72
N LEU A 36 -10.96 0.78 -7.27
CA LEU A 36 -10.84 2.04 -6.56
C LEU A 36 -11.26 3.22 -7.44
N THR A 37 -10.84 3.27 -8.70
CA THR A 37 -11.22 4.35 -9.64
C THR A 37 -12.71 4.33 -9.96
N THR A 38 -13.30 3.14 -10.14
CA THR A 38 -14.73 3.00 -10.46
C THR A 38 -15.63 3.11 -9.23
N SER A 39 -15.11 2.95 -8.02
CA SER A 39 -15.86 3.07 -6.76
C SER A 39 -16.41 4.47 -6.47
N GLY A 40 -15.96 5.49 -7.20
CA GLY A 40 -16.30 6.89 -6.95
C GLY A 40 -15.55 7.54 -5.78
N VAL A 41 -14.73 6.79 -5.03
CA VAL A 41 -13.90 7.30 -3.92
C VAL A 41 -12.83 8.29 -4.43
N VAL A 42 -12.20 7.98 -5.57
CA VAL A 42 -11.13 8.81 -6.16
C VAL A 42 -11.66 10.13 -6.73
N PHE A 43 -12.95 10.21 -7.05
CA PHE A 43 -13.54 11.37 -7.74
C PHE A 43 -13.80 12.59 -6.83
N ARG A 44 -13.41 12.54 -5.55
CA ARG A 44 -13.49 13.70 -4.63
C ARG A 44 -12.21 13.92 -3.82
N ALA A 45 -11.11 14.21 -4.49
CA ALA A 45 -9.98 14.88 -3.85
C ALA A 45 -10.11 16.39 -4.05
N TYR A 46 -10.83 17.06 -3.14
CA TYR A 46 -10.54 18.48 -2.92
C TYR A 46 -9.12 18.56 -2.33
N PRO A 47 -8.23 19.43 -2.83
CA PRO A 47 -6.79 19.36 -2.55
C PRO A 47 -6.37 19.77 -1.14
N SER A 48 -7.28 19.87 -0.16
CA SER A 48 -6.96 20.51 1.13
C SER A 48 -6.66 19.58 2.31
N GLU A 49 -6.81 18.26 2.20
CA GLU A 49 -6.51 17.34 3.33
C GLU A 49 -5.79 16.05 2.93
N THR A 50 -4.98 16.07 1.88
CA THR A 50 -3.97 15.02 1.71
C THR A 50 -2.88 15.31 2.76
N TYR A 51 -2.92 14.60 3.89
CA TYR A 51 -1.78 14.54 4.80
C TYR A 51 -0.54 14.23 3.98
N HIS A 52 0.41 15.16 3.95
CA HIS A 52 1.73 14.89 3.41
C HIS A 52 2.31 13.73 4.20
N VAL A 53 2.30 12.53 3.59
CA VAL A 53 3.19 11.46 3.99
C VAL A 53 4.58 11.94 3.57
N TYR A 54 5.22 12.70 4.47
CA TYR A 54 6.63 13.00 4.37
C TYR A 54 7.35 11.67 4.54
N ILE A 55 7.89 11.15 3.44
CA ILE A 55 8.91 10.11 3.49
C ILE A 55 10.22 10.89 3.71
N GLU A 56 10.60 11.06 4.98
CA GLU A 56 12.00 11.34 5.36
C GLU A 56 12.77 10.01 5.47
#